data_AF-W5JBG9-F1
#
_entry.id   AF-W5JBG9-F1
#
_cell.length_a   1.000
_cell.length_b   1.000
_cell.length_c   1.000
_cell.angle_alpha   90.00
_cell.angle_beta   90.00
_cell.angle_gamma   90.00
#
_symmetry.space_group_name_H-M   'P 1'
#
loop_
_entity.id
_entity.type
_entity.pdbx_description
1 polymer ?
#
loop_
_entity_poly.entity_id
_entity_poly.type
_entity_poly.pdbx_seq_one_letter_code
_entity_poly.pdbx_strand_id
1 'polypeptide(L)'
;MQLIVTTILLGTIHLTAGGFLDWFRGNQDQNQVHRVGPINIEVLLPKGIRLWTHYNPDLTLFGVELYVKYFEGQTEALECALCQNTSVPVYGKFLLQDDDLVARAGDVLEYVIITSDGETDMRHTTRRTVVDDNLIRSGDQQCDCTVLQNPDALLEPATEVELLERMIHRVIANRSRSCESLSKWLVLRVEPRNELADVEEHVHTVVHRMLRVAVLLDRDGASLAISDPTELIDRVEDHPDGIAFRVRSVMEKLKLLELLRSSRLVVDYDGIFSRALNNDEHEE
;
A
#
# COMPACT_ATOMS: atom_id res chain seq x y z
N MET A 1 51.69 -11.46 -22.44
CA MET A 1 51.29 -11.17 -21.06
C MET A 1 50.13 -10.20 -21.15
N GLN A 2 48.91 -10.67 -20.83
CA GLN A 2 47.66 -9.91 -20.89
C GLN A 2 47.68 -8.76 -19.87
N LEU A 3 47.00 -7.66 -20.18
CA LEU A 3 46.28 -6.86 -19.18
C LEU A 3 45.14 -6.10 -19.87
N ILE A 4 43.94 -6.58 -19.62
CA ILE A 4 42.65 -5.97 -19.87
C ILE A 4 42.37 -5.07 -18.65
N VAL A 5 42.02 -3.80 -18.86
CA VAL A 5 41.30 -3.01 -17.83
C VAL A 5 40.17 -2.28 -18.52
N THR A 6 38.98 -2.79 -18.25
CA THR A 6 37.66 -2.35 -18.68
C THR A 6 37.26 -1.04 -18.00
N THR A 7 36.80 -0.07 -18.80
CA THR A 7 36.07 1.12 -18.38
C THR A 7 34.63 0.75 -18.01
N ILE A 8 34.24 0.94 -16.75
CA ILE A 8 32.85 0.81 -16.28
C ILE A 8 32.22 2.19 -16.29
N LEU A 9 31.22 2.35 -17.15
CA LEU A 9 30.38 3.53 -17.29
C LEU A 9 29.34 3.57 -16.15
N LEU A 10 29.27 4.68 -15.41
CA LEU A 10 28.20 4.95 -14.45
C LEU A 10 26.87 5.12 -15.20
N GLY A 11 25.98 4.13 -15.05
CA GLY A 11 24.58 4.20 -15.46
C GLY A 11 23.69 4.53 -14.27
N THR A 12 22.89 5.57 -14.43
CA THR A 12 21.87 6.14 -13.55
C THR A 12 20.94 5.09 -12.93
N ILE A 13 20.91 5.01 -11.60
CA ILE A 13 19.90 4.28 -10.83
C ILE A 13 18.70 5.21 -10.65
N HIS A 14 17.67 5.03 -11.47
CA HIS A 14 16.33 5.55 -11.20
C HIS A 14 15.61 4.63 -10.22
N LEU A 15 15.12 5.23 -9.13
CA LEU A 15 14.36 4.61 -8.07
C LEU A 15 12.93 4.25 -8.55
N THR A 16 12.67 2.95 -8.57
CA THR A 16 11.50 2.23 -8.03
C THR A 16 10.12 2.90 -8.10
N ALA A 17 9.23 2.32 -8.93
CA ALA A 17 7.81 2.18 -8.61
C ALA A 17 7.34 0.82 -9.14
N GLY A 18 6.87 -0.05 -8.23
CA GLY A 18 6.51 -1.45 -8.48
C GLY A 18 7.47 -2.41 -7.76
N GLY A 19 7.01 -2.97 -6.64
CA GLY A 19 7.83 -3.85 -5.81
C GLY A 19 8.38 -5.05 -6.58
N PHE A 20 9.68 -5.30 -6.44
CA PHE A 20 10.46 -6.42 -7.00
C PHE A 20 9.78 -7.80 -6.92
N LEU A 21 8.89 -8.00 -5.94
CA LEU A 21 8.22 -9.28 -5.70
C LEU A 21 7.03 -9.57 -6.62
N ASP A 22 6.39 -8.57 -7.22
CA ASP A 22 5.28 -8.79 -8.18
C ASP A 22 5.79 -9.29 -9.54
N TRP A 23 7.07 -9.07 -9.85
CA TRP A 23 7.71 -9.56 -11.06
C TRP A 23 7.96 -11.08 -11.06
N PHE A 24 8.06 -11.74 -9.90
CA PHE A 24 8.42 -13.17 -9.84
C PHE A 24 7.26 -14.16 -9.96
N ARG A 25 6.00 -13.71 -10.04
CA ARG A 25 4.82 -14.61 -10.09
C ARG A 25 4.22 -14.84 -11.49
N GLY A 26 4.93 -14.50 -12.56
CA GLY A 26 4.49 -14.77 -13.94
C GLY A 26 5.08 -16.05 -14.50
N ASN A 27 4.22 -16.94 -14.99
CA ASN A 27 4.59 -18.18 -15.69
C ASN A 27 5.54 -17.88 -16.88
N GLN A 28 6.62 -18.67 -17.00
CA GLN A 28 7.58 -18.63 -18.10
C GLN A 28 6.89 -18.92 -19.45
N ASP A 29 7.41 -18.31 -20.53
CA ASP A 29 7.11 -18.52 -21.97
C ASP A 29 6.26 -17.50 -22.74
N GLN A 30 6.38 -16.19 -22.48
CA GLN A 30 6.01 -15.16 -23.46
C GLN A 30 7.06 -14.04 -23.53
N ASN A 31 7.25 -13.44 -24.71
CA ASN A 31 8.16 -12.33 -24.97
C ASN A 31 8.14 -11.34 -23.81
N GLN A 32 9.28 -11.13 -23.14
CA GLN A 32 9.36 -10.35 -21.90
C GLN A 32 8.76 -8.94 -22.04
N VAL A 33 8.87 -8.34 -23.22
CA VAL A 33 8.34 -7.02 -23.59
C VAL A 33 6.81 -6.99 -23.50
N HIS A 34 6.13 -8.02 -24.03
CA HIS A 34 4.67 -8.08 -24.09
C HIS A 34 4.03 -8.67 -22.82
N ARG A 35 4.75 -8.68 -21.70
CA ARG A 35 4.25 -9.22 -20.46
C ARG A 35 3.16 -8.31 -19.88
N VAL A 36 2.02 -8.92 -19.56
CA VAL A 36 0.88 -8.26 -18.91
C VAL A 36 0.62 -8.92 -17.56
N GLY A 37 0.41 -8.10 -16.54
CA GLY A 37 0.04 -8.55 -15.20
C GLY A 37 -1.36 -9.19 -15.12
N PRO A 38 -1.81 -9.53 -13.91
CA PRO A 38 -3.20 -9.92 -13.70
C PRO A 38 -4.13 -8.76 -14.10
N ILE A 39 -5.17 -9.09 -14.87
CA ILE A 39 -6.20 -8.14 -15.28
C ILE A 39 -7.28 -8.11 -14.20
N ASN A 40 -7.63 -6.92 -13.75
CA ASN A 40 -8.70 -6.69 -12.80
C ASN A 40 -9.91 -6.11 -13.53
N ILE A 41 -11.09 -6.66 -13.24
CA ILE A 41 -12.35 -6.25 -13.86
C ILE A 41 -13.34 -5.89 -12.75
N GLU A 42 -13.98 -4.74 -12.89
CA GLU A 42 -15.00 -4.24 -11.98
C GLU A 42 -16.26 -3.90 -12.80
N VAL A 43 -17.40 -4.45 -12.41
CA VAL A 43 -18.71 -4.12 -12.98
C VAL A 43 -19.36 -3.08 -12.09
N LEU A 44 -19.70 -1.92 -12.63
CA LEU A 44 -20.24 -0.78 -11.89
C LEU A 44 -21.78 -0.82 -11.91
N LEU A 45 -22.41 -0.57 -10.77
CA LEU A 45 -23.85 -0.33 -10.69
C LEU A 45 -24.17 1.16 -10.80
N PRO A 46 -25.26 1.56 -11.49
CA PRO A 46 -26.25 0.70 -12.15
C PRO A 46 -25.80 0.16 -13.51
N LYS A 47 -24.78 0.77 -14.12
CA LYS A 47 -24.15 0.37 -15.37
C LYS A 47 -22.69 0.84 -15.37
N GLY A 48 -21.88 0.19 -16.18
CA GLY A 48 -20.49 0.49 -16.44
C GLY A 48 -19.58 -0.71 -16.18
N ILE A 49 -18.42 -0.71 -16.83
CA ILE A 49 -17.34 -1.66 -16.57
C ILE A 49 -16.01 -0.93 -16.53
N ARG A 50 -15.11 -1.41 -15.68
CA ARG A 50 -13.75 -0.93 -15.58
C ARG A 50 -12.79 -2.09 -15.64
N LEU A 51 -11.76 -1.96 -16.45
CA LEU A 51 -10.70 -2.94 -16.61
C LEU A 51 -9.35 -2.26 -16.42
N TRP A 52 -8.49 -2.87 -15.60
CA TRP A 52 -7.18 -2.31 -15.36
C TRP A 52 -6.09 -3.36 -15.11
N THR A 53 -4.87 -2.98 -15.46
CA THR A 53 -3.64 -3.72 -15.17
C THR A 53 -2.53 -2.75 -14.78
N HIS A 54 -1.46 -3.28 -14.18
CA HIS A 54 -0.26 -2.48 -13.92
C HIS A 54 0.35 -1.94 -15.22
N TYR A 55 0.86 -0.71 -15.17
CA TYR A 55 1.57 -0.12 -16.30
C TYR A 55 2.88 -0.88 -16.58
N ASN A 56 3.13 -1.15 -17.86
CA ASN A 56 4.41 -1.70 -18.32
C ASN A 56 5.08 -0.63 -19.20
N PRO A 57 6.24 -0.07 -18.81
CA PRO A 57 6.92 0.98 -19.57
C PRO A 57 7.47 0.50 -20.92
N ASP A 58 7.60 -0.82 -21.12
CA ASP A 58 8.06 -1.40 -22.39
C ASP A 58 6.93 -1.47 -23.44
N LEU A 59 5.69 -1.17 -23.05
CA LEU A 59 4.53 -1.14 -23.93
C LEU A 59 4.17 0.29 -24.30
N THR A 60 3.95 0.52 -25.59
CA THR A 60 3.42 1.78 -26.13
C THR A 60 1.90 1.80 -26.14
N LEU A 61 1.26 0.62 -26.22
CA LEU A 61 -0.18 0.50 -26.28
C LEU A 61 -0.66 -0.73 -25.51
N PHE A 62 -1.73 -0.53 -24.75
CA PHE A 62 -2.51 -1.57 -24.10
C PHE A 62 -3.96 -1.48 -24.57
N GLY A 63 -4.50 -2.57 -25.09
CA GLY A 63 -5.88 -2.67 -25.57
C GLY A 63 -6.59 -3.89 -25.04
N VAL A 64 -7.92 -3.81 -25.04
CA VAL A 64 -8.79 -4.93 -24.70
C VAL A 64 -9.89 -5.09 -25.74
N GLU A 65 -10.20 -6.33 -26.07
CA GLU A 65 -11.43 -6.74 -26.73
C GLU A 65 -12.24 -7.55 -25.71
N LEU A 66 -13.33 -6.99 -25.21
CA LEU A 66 -14.21 -7.64 -24.24
C LEU A 66 -15.57 -7.94 -24.89
N TYR A 67 -16.13 -9.10 -24.56
CA TYR A 67 -17.43 -9.58 -25.00
C TYR A 67 -18.24 -10.03 -23.79
N VAL A 68 -19.51 -9.62 -23.72
CA VAL A 68 -20.45 -10.02 -22.65
C VAL A 68 -21.38 -11.10 -23.17
N LYS A 69 -21.29 -12.31 -22.63
CA LYS A 69 -22.16 -13.44 -22.98
C LYS A 69 -23.22 -13.63 -21.91
N TYR A 70 -24.49 -13.56 -22.31
CA TYR A 70 -25.61 -13.92 -21.45
C TYR A 70 -25.74 -15.44 -21.36
N PHE A 71 -25.88 -15.96 -20.14
CA PHE A 71 -25.95 -17.40 -19.86
C PHE A 71 -27.17 -18.09 -20.51
N GLU A 72 -28.19 -17.33 -20.95
CA GLU A 72 -29.44 -17.85 -21.54
C GLU A 72 -29.42 -18.06 -23.07
N GLY A 73 -28.24 -18.23 -23.68
CA GLY A 73 -28.15 -18.98 -24.94
C GLY A 73 -28.34 -18.20 -26.25
N GLN A 74 -28.07 -16.90 -26.30
CA GLN A 74 -27.93 -16.22 -27.59
C GLN A 74 -26.59 -16.58 -28.25
N THR A 75 -26.66 -17.46 -29.26
CA THR A 75 -25.57 -17.80 -30.20
C THR A 75 -25.48 -16.78 -31.33
N GLU A 76 -25.58 -15.49 -31.02
CA GLU A 76 -25.31 -14.43 -32.00
C GLU A 76 -23.83 -14.08 -31.98
N ALA A 77 -23.32 -13.58 -33.11
CA ALA A 77 -21.97 -13.05 -33.17
C ALA A 77 -21.90 -11.88 -32.20
N LEU A 78 -21.17 -12.05 -31.10
CA LEU A 78 -21.09 -11.03 -30.06
C LEU A 78 -20.37 -9.82 -30.63
N GLU A 79 -21.09 -8.70 -30.69
CA GLU A 79 -20.48 -7.41 -30.91
C GLU A 79 -19.50 -7.11 -29.77
N CYS A 80 -18.38 -6.48 -30.10
CA CYS A 80 -17.39 -6.15 -29.07
C CYS A 80 -17.99 -5.14 -28.10
N ALA A 81 -18.13 -5.55 -26.85
CA ALA A 81 -18.71 -4.76 -25.78
C ALA A 81 -17.76 -3.65 -25.31
N LEU A 82 -16.46 -3.94 -25.23
CA LEU A 82 -15.43 -2.95 -24.96
C LEU A 82 -14.21 -3.25 -25.83
N CYS A 83 -14.06 -2.47 -26.91
CA CYS A 83 -12.93 -2.52 -27.84
C CYS A 83 -12.19 -1.17 -27.81
N GLN A 84 -11.34 -1.00 -26.81
CA GLN A 84 -10.61 0.24 -26.59
C GLN A 84 -9.13 -0.03 -26.37
N ASN A 85 -8.32 0.99 -26.67
CA ASN A 85 -6.90 1.02 -26.41
C ASN A 85 -6.53 2.26 -25.60
N THR A 86 -5.42 2.17 -24.89
CA THR A 86 -4.82 3.27 -24.16
C THR A 86 -3.30 3.19 -24.26
N SER A 87 -2.67 4.34 -24.44
CA SER A 87 -1.22 4.52 -24.36
C SER A 87 -0.82 5.35 -23.12
N VAL A 88 -1.79 5.94 -22.43
CA VAL A 88 -1.54 6.87 -21.32
C VAL A 88 -1.89 6.17 -20.00
N PRO A 89 -0.90 5.92 -19.12
CA PRO A 89 -1.19 5.37 -17.81
C PRO A 89 -1.86 6.39 -16.90
N VAL A 90 -2.79 5.90 -16.07
CA VAL A 90 -3.47 6.66 -15.04
C VAL A 90 -3.09 6.06 -13.68
N TYR A 91 -2.40 6.83 -12.84
CA TYR A 91 -1.90 6.39 -11.53
C TYR A 91 -1.11 5.06 -11.56
N GLY A 92 -0.21 4.91 -12.55
CA GLY A 92 0.62 3.71 -12.71
C GLY A 92 -0.13 2.48 -13.23
N LYS A 93 -1.32 2.67 -13.80
CA LYS A 93 -2.15 1.60 -14.37
C LYS A 93 -2.56 1.94 -15.79
N PHE A 94 -2.66 0.92 -16.63
CA PHE A 94 -3.49 1.03 -17.84
C PHE A 94 -4.94 0.84 -17.41
N LEU A 95 -5.78 1.85 -17.67
CA LEU A 95 -7.17 1.90 -17.26
C LEU A 95 -8.04 2.06 -18.51
N LEU A 96 -9.01 1.17 -18.67
CA LEU A 96 -10.04 1.23 -19.70
C LEU A 96 -11.40 1.16 -19.00
N GLN A 97 -12.32 2.02 -19.39
CA GLN A 97 -13.63 2.15 -18.75
C GLN A 97 -14.69 2.48 -19.78
N ASP A 98 -15.87 1.92 -19.59
CA ASP A 98 -17.09 2.25 -20.31
C ASP A 98 -18.20 2.42 -19.29
N ASP A 99 -18.84 3.60 -19.29
CA ASP A 99 -19.87 3.97 -18.31
C ASP A 99 -21.26 3.48 -18.69
N ASP A 100 -21.44 3.02 -19.94
CA ASP A 100 -22.72 2.63 -20.50
C ASP A 100 -22.88 1.11 -20.61
N LEU A 101 -21.78 0.35 -20.53
CA LEU A 101 -21.82 -1.10 -20.63
C LEU A 101 -22.56 -1.76 -19.45
N VAL A 102 -23.56 -2.58 -19.75
CA VAL A 102 -24.33 -3.32 -18.76
C VAL A 102 -23.87 -4.78 -18.72
N ALA A 103 -23.38 -5.23 -17.56
CA ALA A 103 -23.14 -6.63 -17.26
C ALA A 103 -23.82 -6.99 -15.93
N ARG A 104 -24.42 -8.18 -15.86
CA ARG A 104 -25.22 -8.65 -14.72
C ARG A 104 -24.57 -9.86 -14.07
N ALA A 105 -24.89 -10.10 -12.80
CA ALA A 105 -24.50 -11.32 -12.11
C ALA A 105 -24.93 -12.56 -12.93
N GLY A 106 -23.99 -13.46 -13.16
CA GLY A 106 -24.18 -14.66 -13.99
C GLY A 106 -23.76 -14.51 -15.46
N ASP A 107 -23.49 -13.30 -15.94
CA ASP A 107 -22.95 -13.10 -17.29
C ASP A 107 -21.50 -13.61 -17.39
N VAL A 108 -21.09 -14.04 -18.58
CA VAL A 108 -19.72 -14.48 -18.85
C VAL A 108 -18.99 -13.41 -19.64
N LEU A 109 -17.95 -12.84 -19.04
CA LEU A 109 -17.04 -11.90 -19.68
C LEU A 109 -15.93 -12.68 -20.37
N GLU A 110 -15.87 -12.61 -21.69
CA GLU A 110 -14.76 -13.13 -22.49
C GLU A 110 -13.91 -11.97 -22.99
N TYR A 111 -12.62 -11.98 -22.71
CA TYR A 111 -11.74 -10.88 -23.10
C TYR A 111 -10.41 -11.33 -23.67
N VAL A 112 -9.85 -10.48 -24.54
CA VAL A 112 -8.55 -10.62 -25.15
C VAL A 112 -7.76 -9.34 -24.93
N ILE A 113 -6.51 -9.49 -24.49
CA ILE A 113 -5.60 -8.36 -24.33
C ILE A 113 -4.77 -8.21 -25.60
N ILE A 114 -4.58 -6.97 -26.03
CA ILE A 114 -3.73 -6.60 -27.14
C ILE A 114 -2.64 -5.67 -26.60
N THR A 115 -1.39 -5.96 -26.90
CA THR A 115 -0.25 -5.12 -26.51
C THR A 115 0.57 -4.75 -27.72
N SER A 116 1.13 -3.55 -27.72
CA SER A 116 2.11 -3.11 -28.72
C SER A 116 3.33 -2.52 -28.03
N ASP A 117 4.52 -2.82 -28.53
CA ASP A 117 5.78 -2.15 -28.17
C ASP A 117 6.16 -1.06 -29.20
N GLY A 118 5.30 -0.81 -30.20
CA GLY A 118 5.54 0.11 -31.30
C GLY A 118 6.22 -0.52 -32.52
N GLU A 119 6.76 -1.74 -32.40
CA GLU A 119 7.32 -2.52 -33.51
C GLU A 119 6.46 -3.75 -33.83
N THR A 120 5.93 -4.39 -32.79
CA THR A 120 5.17 -5.63 -32.86
C THR A 120 3.91 -5.53 -32.02
N ASP A 121 2.81 -6.04 -32.57
CA ASP A 121 1.55 -6.20 -31.86
C ASP A 121 1.40 -7.66 -31.43
N MET A 122 1.06 -7.87 -30.16
CA MET A 122 0.79 -9.19 -29.61
C MET A 122 -0.65 -9.28 -29.10
N ARG A 123 -1.38 -10.26 -29.63
CA ARG A 123 -2.70 -10.64 -29.14
C ARG A 123 -2.56 -11.81 -28.17
N HIS A 124 -2.96 -11.59 -26.93
CA HIS A 124 -2.87 -12.59 -25.86
C HIS A 124 -3.94 -13.68 -26.01
N THR A 125 -3.79 -14.78 -25.29
CA THR A 125 -4.81 -15.83 -25.23
C THR A 125 -6.11 -15.31 -24.62
N THR A 126 -7.24 -15.69 -25.20
CA THR A 126 -8.57 -15.37 -24.69
C THR A 126 -8.78 -15.90 -23.27
N ARG A 127 -9.32 -15.05 -22.40
CA ARG A 127 -9.64 -15.35 -21.00
C ARG A 127 -11.13 -15.20 -20.77
N ARG A 128 -11.67 -15.93 -19.79
CA ARG A 128 -13.09 -15.91 -19.44
C ARG A 128 -13.25 -15.78 -17.93
N THR A 129 -14.20 -14.96 -17.51
CA THR A 129 -14.62 -14.86 -16.11
C THR A 129 -16.13 -14.73 -16.03
N VAL A 130 -16.72 -15.26 -14.97
CA VAL A 130 -18.16 -15.07 -14.69
C VAL A 130 -18.31 -13.82 -13.83
N VAL A 131 -19.32 -13.01 -14.11
CA VAL A 131 -19.69 -11.88 -13.26
C VAL A 131 -20.31 -12.44 -11.98
N ASP A 132 -19.57 -12.34 -10.88
CA ASP A 132 -20.05 -12.67 -9.55
C ASP A 132 -20.12 -11.41 -8.67
N ASP A 133 -20.61 -11.56 -7.45
CA ASP A 133 -20.77 -10.45 -6.49
C ASP A 133 -19.45 -9.75 -6.14
N ASN A 134 -18.28 -10.39 -6.36
CA ASN A 134 -16.98 -9.80 -6.06
C ASN A 134 -16.51 -8.84 -7.15
N LEU A 135 -16.98 -9.04 -8.39
CA LEU A 135 -16.70 -8.14 -9.51
C LEU A 135 -17.63 -6.92 -9.47
N ILE A 136 -18.81 -7.04 -8.86
CA ILE A 136 -19.81 -5.96 -8.81
C ILE A 136 -19.43 -4.92 -7.75
N ARG A 137 -19.38 -3.65 -8.17
CA ARG A 137 -19.13 -2.49 -7.33
C ARG A 137 -20.29 -1.52 -7.48
N SER A 138 -20.84 -1.04 -6.35
CA SER A 138 -21.82 0.04 -6.38
C SER A 138 -21.14 1.33 -6.84
N GLY A 139 -21.53 1.89 -7.99
CA GLY A 139 -21.02 3.18 -8.45
C GLY A 139 -21.32 4.32 -7.47
N ASP A 140 -22.35 4.14 -6.64
CA ASP A 140 -22.76 5.02 -5.55
C ASP A 140 -21.99 4.83 -4.25
N GLN A 141 -20.96 3.96 -4.21
CA GLN A 141 -19.93 4.14 -3.20
C GLN A 141 -19.04 5.29 -3.67
N GLN A 142 -19.65 6.48 -3.69
CA GLN A 142 -18.97 7.75 -3.73
C GLN A 142 -17.90 7.66 -2.66
N CYS A 143 -16.64 7.54 -3.07
CA CYS A 143 -15.55 7.93 -2.21
C CYS A 143 -15.91 9.34 -1.79
N ASP A 144 -16.34 9.49 -0.54
CA ASP A 144 -16.74 10.77 0.02
C ASP A 144 -15.45 11.58 0.19
N CYS A 145 -15.01 12.17 -0.92
CA CYS A 145 -13.84 13.02 -1.01
C CYS A 145 -14.11 14.39 -0.37
N THR A 146 -15.23 14.59 0.35
CA THR A 146 -15.47 15.81 1.12
C THR A 146 -14.42 16.00 2.23
N VAL A 147 -13.71 14.95 2.65
CA VAL A 147 -12.57 15.07 3.59
C VAL A 147 -11.29 15.62 2.92
N LEU A 148 -11.25 15.74 1.58
CA LEU A 148 -10.13 16.35 0.84
C LEU A 148 -10.30 17.85 0.58
N GLN A 149 -11.38 18.48 1.04
CA GLN A 149 -11.59 19.94 0.89
C GLN A 149 -10.89 20.77 1.99
N ASN A 150 -9.86 20.23 2.65
CA ASN A 150 -8.98 21.06 3.46
C ASN A 150 -7.86 21.63 2.56
N PRO A 151 -7.83 22.95 2.32
CA PRO A 151 -6.89 23.58 1.39
C PRO A 151 -5.41 23.48 1.82
N ASP A 152 -5.10 22.99 3.02
CA ASP A 152 -3.74 22.66 3.46
C ASP A 152 -3.15 21.38 2.80
N ALA A 153 -3.96 20.61 2.06
CA ALA A 153 -3.50 19.39 1.39
C ALA A 153 -2.85 19.62 0.00
N LEU A 154 -2.70 20.88 -0.44
CA LEU A 154 -2.17 21.24 -1.77
C LEU A 154 -0.63 21.35 -1.84
N LEU A 155 0.09 21.02 -0.78
CA LEU A 155 1.53 20.80 -0.89
C LEU A 155 1.75 19.40 -1.45
N GLU A 156 2.13 19.30 -2.72
CA GLU A 156 2.59 18.02 -3.29
C GLU A 156 3.65 17.42 -2.35
N PRO A 157 3.54 16.13 -2.00
CA PRO A 157 4.56 15.49 -1.16
C PRO A 157 5.88 15.54 -1.92
N ALA A 158 6.89 16.14 -1.29
CA ALA A 158 8.21 16.29 -1.90
C ALA A 158 8.91 14.93 -2.06
N THR A 159 8.44 13.91 -1.36
CA THR A 159 8.99 12.54 -1.36
C THR A 159 7.90 11.47 -1.27
N GLU A 160 8.20 10.27 -1.74
CA GLU A 160 7.33 9.09 -1.63
C GLU A 160 7.01 8.73 -0.16
N VAL A 161 7.96 8.98 0.74
CA VAL A 161 7.81 8.79 2.19
C VAL A 161 6.72 9.70 2.74
N GLU A 162 6.71 10.98 2.35
CA GLU A 162 5.65 11.91 2.78
C GLU A 162 4.27 11.51 2.23
N LEU A 163 4.21 11.00 1.00
CA LEU A 163 2.95 10.51 0.43
C LEU A 163 2.43 9.30 1.22
N LEU A 164 3.29 8.35 1.54
CA LEU A 164 2.94 7.17 2.33
C LEU A 164 2.50 7.56 3.74
N GLU A 165 3.22 8.47 4.41
CA GLU A 165 2.85 8.97 5.74
C GLU A 165 1.46 9.62 5.72
N ARG A 166 1.15 10.43 4.70
CA ARG A 166 -0.18 11.03 4.52
C ARG A 166 -1.26 9.98 4.26
N MET A 167 -0.98 8.96 3.46
CA MET A 167 -1.93 7.87 3.21
C MET A 167 -2.26 7.11 4.50
N ILE A 168 -1.25 6.72 5.28
CA ILE A 168 -1.43 6.06 6.57
C ILE A 168 -2.21 6.95 7.52
N HIS A 169 -1.88 8.25 7.61
CA HIS A 169 -2.62 9.20 8.42
C HIS A 169 -4.10 9.29 8.04
N ARG A 170 -4.42 9.30 6.74
CA ARG A 170 -5.82 9.31 6.25
C ARG A 170 -6.55 8.03 6.62
N VAL A 171 -5.91 6.87 6.49
CA VAL A 171 -6.50 5.58 6.87
C VAL A 171 -6.78 5.54 8.37
N ILE A 172 -5.86 6.04 9.21
CA ILE A 172 -6.05 6.10 10.66
C ILE A 172 -7.18 7.08 11.02
N ALA A 173 -7.21 8.25 10.40
CA ALA A 173 -8.23 9.28 10.69
C ALA A 173 -9.64 8.89 10.20
N ASN A 174 -9.74 8.09 9.13
CA ASN A 174 -11.01 7.71 8.52
C ASN A 174 -11.55 6.35 9.02
N ARG A 175 -10.91 5.72 10.01
CA ARG A 175 -11.48 4.53 10.67
C ARG A 175 -12.75 4.94 11.43
N SER A 176 -13.83 4.22 11.16
CA SER A 176 -15.16 4.50 11.70
C SER A 176 -15.17 4.47 13.24
N ARG A 177 -16.12 5.21 13.84
CA ARG A 177 -16.33 5.43 15.30
C ARG A 177 -16.50 4.16 16.17
N SER A 178 -16.33 2.95 15.62
CA SER A 178 -16.56 1.66 16.28
C SER A 178 -15.32 0.78 16.46
N CYS A 179 -14.15 1.17 15.93
CA CYS A 179 -12.89 0.50 16.23
C CYS A 179 -12.14 1.25 17.34
N GLU A 180 -11.62 0.52 18.32
CA GLU A 180 -10.76 1.06 19.39
C GLU A 180 -9.70 1.99 18.79
N SER A 181 -9.73 3.25 19.23
CA SER A 181 -8.83 4.28 18.72
C SER A 181 -7.39 3.90 19.05
N LEU A 182 -6.54 3.74 18.04
CA LEU A 182 -5.09 3.58 18.21
C LEU A 182 -4.56 4.73 19.07
N SER A 183 -4.04 4.39 20.24
CA SER A 183 -3.53 5.40 21.16
C SER A 183 -2.16 5.89 20.70
N LYS A 184 -1.77 7.06 21.21
CA LYS A 184 -0.41 7.60 21.02
C LYS A 184 0.57 7.11 22.10
N TRP A 185 0.19 6.09 22.87
CA TRP A 185 0.97 5.63 24.02
C TRP A 185 1.87 4.46 23.65
N LEU A 186 3.04 4.45 24.28
CA LEU A 186 4.05 3.40 24.25
C LEU A 186 4.48 3.11 25.69
N VAL A 187 5.02 1.91 25.94
CA VAL A 187 5.59 1.52 27.23
C VAL A 187 7.05 1.18 27.08
N LEU A 188 7.89 1.82 27.89
CA LEU A 188 9.30 1.50 28.07
C LEU A 188 9.46 0.49 29.21
N ARG A 189 9.84 -0.74 28.87
CA ARG A 189 10.08 -1.85 29.79
C ARG A 189 11.54 -1.88 30.22
N VAL A 190 11.89 -1.06 31.21
CA VAL A 190 13.25 -0.99 31.77
C VAL A 190 13.17 -1.10 33.30
N GLU A 191 14.08 -1.88 33.90
CA GLU A 191 14.29 -2.00 35.36
C GLU A 191 15.71 -1.53 35.76
N PRO A 192 15.96 -1.04 37.00
CA PRO A 192 15.02 -0.59 38.04
C PRO A 192 15.04 0.93 38.25
N ARG A 193 13.89 1.44 38.71
CA ARG A 193 13.62 2.82 39.10
C ARG A 193 14.65 3.33 40.11
N ASN A 194 15.32 4.42 39.79
CA ASN A 194 15.93 5.25 40.81
C ASN A 194 14.82 6.22 41.25
N GLU A 195 14.27 6.06 42.46
CA GLU A 195 13.13 6.85 42.96
C GLU A 195 13.39 8.37 43.01
N LEU A 196 14.67 8.76 42.88
CA LEU A 196 15.14 10.14 42.87
C LEU A 196 15.38 10.71 41.45
N ALA A 197 15.22 9.90 40.40
CA ALA A 197 15.43 10.34 39.03
C ALA A 197 14.14 10.93 38.45
N ASP A 198 14.27 12.05 37.73
CA ASP A 198 13.20 12.58 36.92
C ASP A 198 12.80 11.55 35.83
N VAL A 199 11.59 11.03 35.95
CA VAL A 199 11.03 10.02 35.03
C VAL A 199 10.91 10.60 33.61
N GLU A 200 10.58 11.89 33.55
CA GLU A 200 10.78 12.85 32.44
C GLU A 200 12.07 12.57 31.66
N GLU A 201 13.14 13.08 32.27
CA GLU A 201 14.50 13.08 31.74
C GLU A 201 15.00 11.66 31.43
N HIS A 202 14.62 10.67 32.25
CA HIS A 202 15.01 9.29 32.05
C HIS A 202 14.46 8.72 30.74
N VAL A 203 13.17 8.88 30.46
CA VAL A 203 12.55 8.39 29.22
C VAL A 203 13.18 9.09 28.02
N HIS A 204 13.32 10.41 28.06
CA HIS A 204 13.99 11.16 27.00
C HIS A 204 15.40 10.63 26.73
N THR A 205 16.19 10.45 27.77
CA THR A 205 17.58 9.97 27.66
C THR A 205 17.66 8.57 27.07
N VAL A 206 16.84 7.64 27.56
CA VAL A 206 16.84 6.25 27.11
C VAL A 206 16.36 6.14 25.66
N VAL A 207 15.22 6.76 25.33
CA VAL A 207 14.67 6.72 23.97
C VAL A 207 15.63 7.39 22.99
N HIS A 208 16.17 8.56 23.32
CA HIS A 208 17.15 9.25 22.46
C HIS A 208 18.42 8.40 22.24
N ARG A 209 18.92 7.73 23.28
CA ARG A 209 20.07 6.81 23.15
C ARG A 209 19.74 5.63 22.24
N MET A 210 18.57 5.02 22.43
CA MET A 210 18.11 3.89 21.62
C MET A 210 17.96 4.28 20.14
N LEU A 211 17.39 5.46 19.87
CA LEU A 211 17.28 6.01 18.51
C LEU A 211 18.64 6.22 17.86
N ARG A 212 19.61 6.81 18.58
CA ARG A 212 20.98 6.96 18.06
C ARG A 212 21.60 5.62 17.69
N VAL A 213 21.42 4.61 18.55
CA VAL A 213 21.94 3.26 18.28
C VAL A 213 21.23 2.62 17.10
N ALA A 214 19.91 2.75 17.01
CA ALA A 214 19.12 2.22 15.90
C ALA A 214 19.55 2.81 14.56
N VAL A 215 19.71 4.14 14.49
CA VAL A 215 20.19 4.83 13.27
C VAL A 215 21.60 4.40 12.86
N LEU A 216 22.48 4.11 13.82
CA LEU A 216 23.84 3.63 13.53
C LEU A 216 23.88 2.17 13.08
N LEU A 217 22.94 1.35 13.55
CA LEU A 217 22.87 -0.08 13.24
C LEU A 217 22.05 -0.37 11.98
N ASP A 218 21.23 0.59 11.53
CA ASP A 218 20.41 0.42 10.35
C ASP A 218 21.28 0.38 9.08
N ARG A 219 21.39 -0.81 8.48
CA ARG A 219 22.24 -1.09 7.33
C ARG A 219 21.65 -0.63 6.00
N ASP A 220 20.35 -0.31 5.97
CA ASP A 220 19.61 -0.05 4.73
C ASP A 220 19.32 1.43 4.47
N GLY A 221 19.98 2.35 5.19
CA GLY A 221 19.92 3.78 4.88
C GLY A 221 18.53 4.40 5.02
N ALA A 222 17.63 3.79 5.80
CA ALA A 222 16.38 4.41 6.16
C ALA A 222 16.66 5.47 7.24
N SER A 223 17.11 6.64 6.79
CA SER A 223 17.05 7.86 7.58
C SER A 223 15.57 8.22 7.80
N LEU A 224 14.88 7.45 8.64
CA LEU A 224 13.60 7.83 9.20
C LEU A 224 13.87 9.11 9.99
N ALA A 225 13.50 10.24 9.37
CA ALA A 225 13.64 11.56 9.95
C ALA A 225 12.67 11.68 11.13
N ILE A 226 13.04 11.08 12.26
CA ILE A 226 12.50 11.47 13.55
C ILE A 226 13.02 12.88 13.77
N SER A 227 12.15 13.86 13.54
CA SER A 227 12.38 15.24 13.96
C SER A 227 12.72 15.21 15.45
N ASP A 228 13.80 15.89 15.83
CA ASP A 228 14.34 16.03 17.19
C ASP A 228 13.67 15.16 18.29
N PRO A 229 14.37 14.14 18.84
CA PRO A 229 13.84 13.27 19.89
C PRO A 229 13.30 14.00 21.12
N THR A 230 13.69 15.27 21.31
CA THR A 230 13.21 16.14 22.38
C THR A 230 11.75 16.59 22.16
N GLU A 231 11.30 16.74 20.92
CA GLU A 231 9.92 17.10 20.56
C GLU A 231 9.01 15.87 20.31
N LEU A 232 9.56 14.67 20.48
CA LEU A 232 8.87 13.43 20.15
C LEU A 232 7.87 13.00 21.24
N ILE A 233 8.22 13.27 22.50
CA ILE A 233 7.51 12.82 23.70
C ILE A 233 6.72 14.01 24.27
N ASP A 234 5.41 13.84 24.41
CA ASP A 234 4.50 14.86 24.96
C ASP A 234 4.34 14.76 26.47
N ARG A 235 4.31 13.53 27.00
CA ARG A 235 3.98 13.19 28.39
C ARG A 235 4.56 11.84 28.76
N VAL A 236 4.91 11.64 30.03
CA VAL A 236 5.21 10.32 30.57
C VAL A 236 4.48 10.09 31.89
N GLU A 237 4.07 8.84 32.09
CA GLU A 237 3.26 8.36 33.20
C GLU A 237 3.79 7.01 33.67
N ASP A 238 3.58 6.72 34.95
CA ASP A 238 3.92 5.42 35.51
C ASP A 238 2.92 4.35 35.05
N HIS A 239 3.43 3.17 34.68
CA HIS A 239 2.61 2.02 34.24
C HIS A 239 3.08 0.73 34.94
N PRO A 240 2.19 -0.23 35.26
CA PRO A 240 2.59 -1.49 35.90
C PRO A 240 3.67 -2.25 35.14
N ASP A 241 3.66 -2.19 33.80
CA ASP A 241 4.64 -2.85 32.94
C ASP A 241 5.89 -2.00 32.63
N GLY A 242 6.06 -0.82 33.24
CA GLY A 242 7.22 0.04 33.01
C GLY A 242 6.91 1.54 33.11
N ILE A 243 7.39 2.33 32.14
CA ILE A 243 7.08 3.76 32.04
C ILE A 243 6.28 3.97 30.75
N ALA A 244 5.04 4.44 30.87
CA ALA A 244 4.24 4.81 29.73
C ALA A 244 4.64 6.20 29.25
N PHE A 245 4.76 6.41 27.95
CA PHE A 245 5.01 7.71 27.38
C PHE A 245 4.15 7.93 26.13
N ARG A 246 3.67 9.16 25.98
CA ARG A 246 2.84 9.58 24.86
C ARG A 246 3.69 10.31 23.85
N VAL A 247 3.55 9.94 22.58
CA VAL A 247 4.23 10.60 21.47
C VAL A 247 3.31 11.58 20.76
N ARG A 248 3.89 12.55 20.04
CA ARG A 248 3.15 13.62 19.35
C ARG A 248 2.05 13.10 18.41
N SER A 249 2.30 11.99 17.71
CA SER A 249 1.38 11.43 16.72
C SER A 249 1.43 9.90 16.67
N VAL A 250 0.35 9.27 16.19
CA VAL A 250 0.31 7.82 15.96
C VAL A 250 1.35 7.40 14.91
N MET A 251 1.70 8.29 13.98
CA MET A 251 2.77 8.02 13.01
C MET A 251 4.13 7.87 13.69
N GLU A 252 4.45 8.73 14.65
CA GLU A 252 5.69 8.59 15.43
C GLU A 252 5.71 7.32 16.27
N LYS A 253 4.57 6.91 16.80
CA LYS A 253 4.43 5.62 17.49
C LYS A 253 4.81 4.45 16.57
N LEU A 254 4.31 4.45 15.32
CA LEU A 254 4.63 3.42 14.34
C LEU A 254 6.11 3.43 13.94
N LYS A 255 6.67 4.61 13.68
CA LYS A 255 8.11 4.77 13.37
C LYS A 255 8.99 4.24 14.51
N LEU A 256 8.69 4.60 15.75
CA LEU A 256 9.42 4.14 16.93
C LEU A 256 9.32 2.63 17.12
N LEU A 257 8.15 2.04 16.95
CA LEU A 257 7.95 0.60 17.09
C LEU A 257 8.75 -0.19 16.05
N GLU A 258 8.82 0.31 14.81
CA GLU A 258 9.61 -0.37 13.77
C GLU A 258 11.11 -0.20 14.02
N LEU A 259 11.58 1.03 14.28
CA LEU A 259 12.99 1.31 14.54
C LEU A 259 13.52 0.57 15.76
N LEU A 260 12.71 0.44 16.81
CA LEU A 260 13.11 -0.17 18.08
C LEU A 260 12.61 -1.61 18.22
N ARG A 261 12.09 -2.22 17.15
CA ARG A 261 11.57 -3.58 17.12
C ARG A 261 12.57 -4.61 17.64
N SER A 262 13.85 -4.41 17.33
CA SER A 262 14.95 -5.30 17.77
C SER A 262 15.24 -5.20 19.26
N SER A 263 14.99 -4.04 19.88
CA SER A 263 15.31 -3.79 21.29
C SER A 263 14.36 -4.50 22.25
N ARG A 264 13.09 -4.73 21.85
CA ARG A 264 11.99 -5.25 22.68
C ARG A 264 11.66 -4.43 23.95
N LEU A 265 12.42 -3.37 24.23
CA LEU A 265 12.29 -2.50 25.39
C LEU A 265 11.13 -1.53 25.23
N VAL A 266 10.83 -1.09 24.01
CA VAL A 266 9.65 -0.27 23.71
C VAL A 266 8.56 -1.16 23.15
N VAL A 267 7.37 -1.08 23.74
CA VAL A 267 6.19 -1.83 23.28
C VAL A 267 4.97 -0.95 23.12
N ASP A 268 4.05 -1.45 22.30
CA ASP A 268 2.75 -0.85 22.12
C ASP A 268 1.91 -0.96 23.41
N TYR A 269 1.39 0.17 23.85
CA TYR A 269 0.46 0.27 24.97
C TYR A 269 -0.85 -0.46 24.70
N ASP A 270 -1.40 -0.34 23.48
CA ASP A 270 -2.72 -0.91 23.13
C ASP A 270 -2.69 -2.46 23.13
N GLY A 271 -1.56 -3.02 22.71
CA GLY A 271 -1.32 -4.47 22.72
C GLY A 271 -1.24 -5.10 24.11
N ILE A 272 -0.97 -4.33 25.16
CA ILE A 272 -0.90 -4.83 26.54
C ILE A 272 -2.32 -5.16 27.07
N PHE A 273 -3.29 -4.26 26.86
CA PHE A 273 -4.67 -4.45 27.31
C PHE A 273 -5.38 -5.61 26.59
N SER A 274 -5.06 -5.82 25.31
CA SER A 274 -5.58 -6.96 24.55
C SER A 274 -5.13 -8.34 25.08
N ARG A 275 -4.00 -8.41 25.81
CA ARG A 275 -3.52 -9.65 26.43
C ARG A 275 -4.11 -9.89 27.81
N ALA A 276 -4.39 -8.83 28.58
CA ALA A 276 -5.02 -8.96 29.89
C ALA A 276 -6.44 -9.54 29.78
N LEU A 277 -7.23 -9.07 28.80
CA LEU A 277 -8.60 -9.57 28.57
C LEU A 277 -8.67 -11.03 28.13
N ASN A 278 -7.60 -11.59 27.55
CA ASN A 278 -7.56 -12.99 27.13
C ASN A 278 -7.09 -13.95 28.24
N ASN A 279 -6.50 -13.44 29.32
CA ASN A 279 -6.01 -14.27 30.42
C ASN A 279 -7.08 -14.51 31.50
N ASP A 280 -8.12 -13.67 31.55
CA ASP A 280 -9.22 -13.82 32.51
C ASP A 280 -10.25 -14.91 32.10
N GLU A 281 -10.20 -15.43 30.87
CA GLU A 281 -11.09 -16.54 30.41
C GLU A 281 -10.53 -17.95 30.72
N HIS A 282 -9.39 -18.07 31.41
CA HIS A 282 -8.78 -19.38 31.75
C HIS A 282 -8.63 -19.66 33.25
N GLU A 283 -9.23 -18.83 34.11
CA GLU A 283 -9.42 -19.13 35.53
C GLU A 283 -10.92 -19.22 35.90
N GLU A 284 -11.62 -20.21 35.32
CA GLU A 284 -12.79 -20.87 35.94
C GLU A 284 -12.72 -22.39 35.76
#